data_AF-A0A060CH92-F1
#
_entry.id   AF-A0A060CH92-F1
#
_cell.length_a   1.000
_cell.length_b   1.000
_cell.length_c   1.000
_cell.angle_alpha   90.00
_cell.angle_beta   90.00
_cell.angle_gamma   90.00
#
_symmetry.space_group_name_H-M   'P 1'
#
loop_
_entity.id
_entity.type
_entity.pdbx_description
1 polymer ?
#
loop_
_entity_poly.entity_id
_entity_poly.type
_entity_poly.pdbx_seq_one_letter_code
_entity_poly.pdbx_strand_id
1 'polypeptide(L)'
;DALIARAHDLGLKVIIDQVISHSSDKHPWFAQSRRSRDNDRADWYVWADPNPDGTPPNNWPSVFGGPAWEWEPQRRQYYLHNFLAEQPDLNIWNRDVQDALLDSMRFWLDRGVDGFRLDTVNYYFHDARLRDNPPNPDHSGPETYGFQQHLYSKNRPENIPFLRR
;
A
#
# COMPACT_ATOMS: atom_id res chain seq x y z
N ASP A 1 25.04 2.39 13.09
CA ASP A 1 24.35 1.21 13.66
C ASP A 1 24.69 0.97 15.14
N ALA A 2 24.86 2.04 15.95
CA ALA A 2 25.32 1.90 17.34
C ALA A 2 24.31 1.15 18.25
N LEU A 3 23.01 1.39 18.06
CA LEU A 3 21.95 0.69 18.78
C LEU A 3 21.95 -0.81 18.46
N ILE A 4 22.09 -1.16 17.18
CA ILE A 4 22.12 -2.55 16.70
C ILE A 4 23.33 -3.26 17.30
N ALA A 5 24.53 -2.67 17.18
CA ALA A 5 25.75 -3.23 17.75
C ALA A 5 25.62 -3.48 19.25
N ARG A 6 25.09 -2.51 20.02
CA ARG A 6 24.90 -2.68 21.46
C ARG A 6 23.88 -3.78 21.81
N ALA A 7 22.81 -3.93 21.02
CA ALA A 7 21.84 -5.00 21.22
C ALA A 7 22.50 -6.37 20.98
N HIS A 8 23.31 -6.49 19.93
CA HIS A 8 24.04 -7.71 19.61
C HIS A 8 25.07 -8.09 20.68
N ASP A 9 25.81 -7.11 21.25
CA ASP A 9 26.73 -7.33 22.37
C ASP A 9 26.02 -7.91 23.62
N LEU A 10 24.71 -7.64 23.76
CA LEU A 10 23.87 -8.15 24.83
C LEU A 10 23.19 -9.49 24.47
N GLY A 11 23.49 -10.08 23.31
CA GLY A 11 22.85 -11.30 22.82
C GLY A 11 21.40 -11.11 22.38
N LEU A 12 20.97 -9.86 22.15
CA LEU A 12 19.62 -9.53 21.69
C LEU A 12 19.55 -9.48 20.17
N LYS A 13 18.36 -9.70 19.63
CA LYS A 13 18.03 -9.57 18.20
C LYS A 13 17.18 -8.34 17.96
N VAL A 14 17.42 -7.64 16.86
CA VAL A 14 16.73 -6.40 16.50
C VAL A 14 15.85 -6.65 15.28
N ILE A 15 14.55 -6.58 15.48
CA ILE A 15 13.56 -6.52 14.40
C ILE A 15 13.08 -5.07 14.24
N ILE A 16 12.79 -4.65 13.01
CA ILE A 16 12.18 -3.35 12.75
C ILE A 16 10.88 -3.50 11.96
N ASP A 17 10.05 -2.47 12.02
CA ASP A 17 8.84 -2.40 11.22
C ASP A 17 9.17 -2.10 9.75
N GLN A 18 8.46 -2.75 8.83
CA GLN A 18 8.53 -2.48 7.39
C GLN A 18 7.13 -2.18 6.86
N VAL A 19 6.93 -0.92 6.50
CA VAL A 19 5.71 -0.42 5.89
C VAL A 19 5.95 -0.26 4.39
N ILE A 20 5.58 -1.29 3.63
CA ILE A 20 5.81 -1.37 2.19
C ILE A 20 4.52 -1.42 1.36
N SER A 21 3.34 -1.39 2.01
CA SER A 21 2.05 -1.30 1.33
C SER A 21 1.78 0.09 0.76
N HIS A 22 2.29 1.12 1.43
CA HIS A 22 2.05 2.53 1.12
C HIS A 22 3.25 3.38 1.55
N SER A 23 3.32 4.61 1.06
CA SER A 23 4.27 5.63 1.54
C SER A 23 3.53 6.90 1.94
N SER A 24 4.23 7.89 2.50
CA SER A 24 3.66 9.23 2.62
C SER A 24 3.43 9.87 1.23
N ASP A 25 2.41 10.71 1.11
CA ASP A 25 2.18 11.63 -0.01
C ASP A 25 3.32 12.64 -0.23
N LYS A 26 4.15 12.88 0.79
CA LYS A 26 5.37 13.69 0.71
C LYS A 26 6.58 12.89 0.24
N HIS A 27 6.45 11.58 0.06
CA HIS A 27 7.54 10.75 -0.43
C HIS A 27 7.95 11.17 -1.85
N PRO A 28 9.25 11.25 -2.19
CA PRO A 28 9.69 11.64 -3.52
C PRO A 28 9.09 10.81 -4.66
N TRP A 29 8.77 9.54 -4.39
CA TRP A 29 8.09 8.68 -5.37
C TRP A 29 6.69 9.20 -5.70
N PHE A 30 5.85 9.49 -4.69
CA PHE A 30 4.51 10.03 -4.92
C PHE A 30 4.55 11.44 -5.50
N ALA A 31 5.45 12.29 -4.98
CA ALA A 31 5.63 13.66 -5.45
C ALA A 31 6.02 13.73 -6.94
N GLN A 32 6.69 12.70 -7.48
CA GLN A 32 6.94 12.54 -8.91
C GLN A 32 5.74 11.91 -9.61
N SER A 33 5.24 10.78 -9.10
CA SER A 33 4.14 10.01 -9.70
C SER A 33 2.91 10.89 -9.98
N ARG A 34 2.54 11.76 -9.03
CA ARG A 34 1.35 12.62 -9.13
C ARG A 34 1.44 13.75 -10.16
N ARG A 35 2.62 14.03 -10.74
CA ARG A 35 2.80 15.19 -11.65
C ARG A 35 2.18 15.00 -13.02
N SER A 36 2.21 13.78 -13.53
CA SER A 36 1.72 13.45 -14.88
C SER A 36 1.41 11.97 -15.01
N ARG A 37 0.84 11.56 -16.15
CA ARG A 37 0.51 10.16 -16.45
C ARG A 37 1.64 9.40 -17.16
N ASP A 38 2.75 10.07 -17.47
CA ASP A 38 3.81 9.60 -18.38
C ASP A 38 5.24 9.74 -17.82
N ASN A 39 5.39 10.16 -16.55
CA ASN A 39 6.70 10.19 -15.90
C ASN A 39 7.17 8.78 -15.49
N ASP A 40 8.46 8.64 -15.19
CA ASP A 40 9.08 7.34 -14.83
C ASP A 40 8.46 6.64 -13.61
N ARG A 41 7.67 7.35 -12.81
CA ARG A 41 6.97 6.79 -11.64
C ARG A 41 5.45 6.84 -11.78
N ALA A 42 4.93 7.06 -12.98
CA ALA A 42 3.50 7.24 -13.20
C ALA A 42 2.66 6.03 -12.76
N ASP A 43 3.26 4.83 -12.76
CA ASP A 43 2.64 3.56 -12.37
C ASP A 43 3.18 3.00 -11.03
N TRP A 44 3.87 3.82 -10.23
CA TRP A 44 4.39 3.37 -8.92
C TRP A 44 3.33 3.36 -7.81
N TYR A 45 2.20 4.02 -8.03
CA TYR A 45 1.05 4.07 -7.14
C TYR A 45 -0.19 3.64 -7.90
N VAL A 46 -1.23 3.25 -7.18
CA VAL A 46 -2.46 2.77 -7.79
C VAL A 46 -3.31 3.97 -8.24
N TRP A 47 -3.32 4.24 -9.54
CA TRP A 47 -4.10 5.31 -10.17
C TRP A 47 -5.27 4.73 -10.95
N ALA A 48 -6.42 5.40 -10.91
CA ALA A 48 -7.60 5.04 -11.69
C ALA A 48 -8.31 6.28 -12.23
N ASP A 49 -8.84 6.18 -13.45
CA ASP A 49 -9.75 7.20 -13.96
C ASP A 49 -11.07 7.18 -13.17
N PRO A 50 -11.74 8.34 -13.02
CA PRO A 50 -13.05 8.40 -12.38
C PRO A 50 -14.11 7.66 -13.23
N ASN A 51 -15.22 7.29 -12.59
CA ASN A 51 -16.42 6.90 -13.33
C ASN A 51 -16.94 8.04 -14.22
N PRO A 52 -17.81 7.76 -15.22
CA PRO A 52 -18.37 8.81 -16.10
C PRO A 52 -19.08 9.96 -15.37
N ASP A 53 -19.58 9.72 -14.16
CA ASP A 53 -20.23 10.71 -13.30
C ASP A 53 -19.25 11.46 -12.37
N GLY A 54 -17.95 11.17 -12.48
CA GLY A 54 -16.89 11.76 -11.66
C GLY A 54 -16.66 11.06 -10.32
N THR A 55 -17.40 9.99 -9.99
CA THR A 55 -17.24 9.27 -8.71
C THR A 55 -15.98 8.38 -8.68
N PRO A 56 -15.52 7.95 -7.49
CA PRO A 56 -14.46 6.96 -7.35
C PRO A 56 -14.72 5.69 -8.17
N PRO A 57 -13.66 4.99 -8.62
CA PRO A 57 -13.78 3.87 -9.57
C PRO A 57 -14.51 2.64 -9.00
N ASN A 58 -14.58 2.51 -7.67
CA ASN A 58 -15.30 1.42 -7.00
C ASN A 58 -15.68 1.82 -5.56
N ASN A 59 -16.34 0.89 -4.87
CA ASN A 59 -16.91 1.09 -3.55
C ASN A 59 -15.95 0.87 -2.37
N TRP A 60 -14.64 0.72 -2.58
CA TRP A 60 -13.73 0.34 -1.50
C TRP A 60 -13.64 1.42 -0.40
N PRO A 61 -13.79 1.06 0.89
CA PRO A 61 -13.68 1.98 2.01
C PRO A 61 -12.24 2.03 2.54
N SER A 62 -11.83 3.21 3.01
CA SER A 62 -10.64 3.33 3.85
C SER A 62 -10.90 2.71 5.23
N VAL A 63 -9.86 2.10 5.82
CA VAL A 63 -9.88 1.57 7.19
C VAL A 63 -10.22 2.66 8.21
N PHE A 64 -9.85 3.92 7.94
CA PHE A 64 -10.11 5.05 8.83
C PHE A 64 -11.36 5.85 8.45
N GLY A 65 -12.20 5.31 7.57
CA GLY A 65 -13.47 5.89 7.18
C GLY A 65 -13.40 6.70 5.88
N GLY A 66 -14.55 6.79 5.21
CA GLY A 66 -14.65 7.38 3.88
C GLY A 66 -14.19 6.45 2.76
N PRO A 67 -14.21 6.93 1.50
CA PRO A 67 -13.68 6.19 0.35
C PRO A 67 -12.18 5.90 0.48
N ALA A 68 -11.72 4.80 -0.10
CA ALA A 68 -10.29 4.51 -0.25
C ALA A 68 -9.64 5.26 -1.43
N TRP A 69 -10.30 6.29 -1.97
CA TRP A 69 -9.89 6.96 -3.19
C TRP A 69 -9.93 8.46 -3.01
N GLU A 70 -8.81 9.11 -3.32
CA GLU A 70 -8.64 10.56 -3.23
C GLU A 70 -8.31 11.16 -4.61
N TRP A 71 -8.86 12.34 -4.91
CA TRP A 71 -8.74 12.95 -6.24
C TRP A 71 -7.46 13.74 -6.39
N GLU A 72 -6.68 13.45 -7.44
CA GLU A 72 -5.50 14.24 -7.83
C GLU A 72 -5.81 15.16 -9.01
N PRO A 73 -5.90 16.49 -8.80
CA PRO A 73 -6.22 17.43 -9.86
C PRO A 73 -5.17 17.48 -10.99
N GLN A 74 -3.88 17.24 -10.73
CA GLN A 74 -2.83 17.31 -11.74
C GLN A 74 -2.95 16.17 -12.77
N ARG A 75 -3.32 14.97 -12.31
CA ARG A 75 -3.55 13.79 -13.17
C ARG A 75 -4.97 13.66 -13.66
N ARG A 76 -5.92 14.30 -12.97
CA ARG A 76 -7.36 14.08 -13.14
C ARG A 76 -7.69 12.60 -12.97
N GLN A 77 -7.18 12.00 -11.91
CA GLN A 77 -7.34 10.58 -11.55
C GLN A 77 -7.53 10.46 -10.04
N TYR A 78 -8.15 9.36 -9.62
CA TYR A 78 -8.12 8.94 -8.24
C TYR A 78 -6.84 8.13 -7.94
N TYR A 79 -6.32 8.24 -6.73
CA TYR A 79 -5.32 7.31 -6.20
C TYR A 79 -5.87 6.53 -5.01
N LEU A 80 -5.46 5.26 -4.89
CA LEU A 80 -5.85 4.39 -3.78
C LEU A 80 -5.11 4.77 -2.50
N HIS A 81 -5.83 4.78 -1.38
CA HIS A 81 -5.31 4.80 -0.03
C HIS A 81 -6.18 3.92 0.88
N ASN A 82 -5.65 2.80 1.36
CA ASN A 82 -6.37 1.92 2.29
C ASN A 82 -6.51 2.54 3.70
N PHE A 83 -5.68 3.54 4.00
CA PHE A 83 -5.59 4.21 5.30
C PHE A 83 -5.86 5.71 5.12
N LEU A 84 -4.97 6.59 5.60
CA LEU A 84 -5.12 8.03 5.42
C LEU A 84 -4.90 8.44 3.96
N ALA A 85 -5.49 9.56 3.54
CA ALA A 85 -5.26 10.12 2.20
C ALA A 85 -3.79 10.48 1.97
N GLU A 86 -3.06 10.80 3.04
CA GLU A 86 -1.62 11.05 3.04
C GLU A 86 -0.78 9.75 2.96
N GLN A 87 -1.41 8.58 2.89
CA GLN A 87 -0.77 7.27 2.77
C GLN A 87 -1.15 6.58 1.44
N PRO A 88 -0.78 7.13 0.28
CA PRO A 88 -1.05 6.50 -1.01
C PRO A 88 -0.42 5.10 -1.12
N ASP A 89 -1.22 4.12 -1.55
CA ASP A 89 -0.81 2.74 -1.71
C ASP A 89 0.08 2.56 -2.96
N LEU A 90 1.17 1.80 -2.77
CA LEU A 90 2.10 1.46 -3.84
C LEU A 90 1.48 0.43 -4.78
N ASN A 91 1.78 0.54 -6.07
CA ASN A 91 1.32 -0.44 -7.05
C ASN A 91 2.28 -1.64 -7.12
N ILE A 92 2.06 -2.64 -6.26
CA ILE A 92 2.95 -3.83 -6.20
C ILE A 92 2.76 -4.77 -7.40
N TRP A 93 1.78 -4.52 -8.29
CA TRP A 93 1.78 -5.16 -9.62
C TRP A 93 2.99 -4.76 -10.47
N ASN A 94 3.55 -3.56 -10.24
CA ASN A 94 4.71 -3.06 -10.95
C ASN A 94 6.00 -3.71 -10.41
N ARG A 95 6.80 -4.31 -11.30
CA ARG A 95 8.05 -5.00 -10.92
C ARG A 95 9.11 -4.04 -10.39
N ASP A 96 9.19 -2.82 -10.90
CA ASP A 96 10.16 -1.82 -10.44
C ASP A 96 9.84 -1.39 -9.00
N VAL A 97 8.55 -1.31 -8.63
CA VAL A 97 8.11 -1.08 -7.26
C VAL A 97 8.52 -2.25 -6.36
N GLN A 98 8.25 -3.48 -6.78
CA GLN A 98 8.66 -4.67 -6.01
C GLN A 98 10.18 -4.68 -5.76
N ASP A 99 10.98 -4.39 -6.77
CA ASP A 99 12.43 -4.39 -6.68
C ASP A 99 12.93 -3.26 -5.76
N ALA A 100 12.37 -2.05 -5.88
CA ALA A 100 12.69 -0.94 -5.00
C ALA A 100 12.33 -1.21 -3.52
N LEU A 101 11.22 -1.91 -3.26
CA LEU A 101 10.82 -2.32 -1.91
C LEU A 101 11.77 -3.35 -1.32
N LEU A 102 12.14 -4.38 -2.10
CA LEU A 102 13.09 -5.39 -1.66
C LEU A 102 14.49 -4.80 -1.44
N ASP A 103 14.91 -3.84 -2.24
CA ASP A 103 16.17 -3.12 -2.05
C ASP A 103 16.16 -2.25 -0.78
N SER A 104 15.04 -1.62 -0.45
CA SER A 104 14.86 -0.92 0.84
C SER A 104 15.00 -1.87 2.03
N MET A 105 14.43 -3.08 1.94
CA MET A 105 14.59 -4.11 2.96
C MET A 105 16.05 -4.60 3.04
N ARG A 106 16.70 -4.85 1.88
CA ARG A 106 18.12 -5.24 1.83
C ARG A 106 19.01 -4.19 2.49
N PHE A 107 18.77 -2.90 2.26
CA PHE A 107 19.49 -1.82 2.91
C PHE A 107 19.50 -1.95 4.44
N TRP A 108 18.38 -2.35 5.06
CA TRP A 108 18.32 -2.54 6.51
C TRP A 108 19.00 -3.84 6.97
N LEU A 109 18.88 -4.91 6.21
CA LEU A 109 19.60 -6.17 6.49
C LEU A 109 21.12 -5.96 6.43
N ASP A 110 21.61 -5.22 5.44
CA ASP A 110 23.04 -4.90 5.28
C ASP A 110 23.59 -4.05 6.44
N ARG A 111 22.71 -3.39 7.20
CA ARG A 111 23.03 -2.61 8.41
C ARG A 111 22.95 -3.42 9.70
N GLY A 112 22.61 -4.70 9.63
CA GLY A 112 22.61 -5.64 10.75
C GLY A 112 21.26 -5.83 11.44
N VAL A 113 20.14 -5.44 10.82
CA VAL A 113 18.81 -5.82 11.30
C VAL A 113 18.61 -7.33 11.17
N ASP A 114 18.05 -7.97 12.19
CA ASP A 114 17.88 -9.43 12.25
C ASP A 114 16.55 -9.92 11.65
N GLY A 115 15.61 -9.02 11.34
CA GLY A 115 14.36 -9.35 10.70
C GLY A 115 13.36 -8.20 10.66
N PHE A 116 12.17 -8.49 10.12
CA PHE A 116 11.13 -7.49 9.91
C PHE A 116 9.79 -7.92 10.48
N ARG A 117 9.06 -6.95 11.04
CA ARG A 117 7.61 -7.01 11.19
C ARG A 117 7.02 -6.41 9.92
N LEU A 118 6.35 -7.22 9.11
CA LEU A 118 5.73 -6.77 7.87
C LEU A 118 4.36 -6.15 8.17
N ASP A 119 4.27 -4.82 8.11
CA ASP A 119 3.02 -4.12 8.29
C ASP A 119 2.05 -4.45 7.15
N THR A 120 0.78 -4.60 7.51
CA THR A 120 -0.35 -4.74 6.57
C THR A 120 -0.06 -5.70 5.41
N VAL A 121 0.66 -6.80 5.72
CA VAL A 121 1.23 -7.74 4.73
C VAL A 121 0.24 -8.26 3.71
N ASN A 122 -1.05 -8.28 4.06
CA ASN A 122 -2.11 -8.77 3.22
C ASN A 122 -2.75 -7.70 2.30
N TYR A 123 -2.32 -6.43 2.38
CA TYR A 123 -2.78 -5.30 1.56
C TYR A 123 -1.92 -5.02 0.31
N TYR A 124 -0.78 -5.70 0.19
CA TYR A 124 0.21 -5.49 -0.88
C TYR A 124 -0.37 -5.52 -2.30
N PHE A 125 -1.33 -6.40 -2.55
CA PHE A 125 -2.00 -6.49 -3.83
C PHE A 125 -3.49 -6.17 -3.68
N HIS A 126 -4.00 -5.44 -4.66
CA HIS A 126 -5.41 -5.17 -4.91
C HIS A 126 -5.85 -5.87 -6.21
N ASP A 127 -7.15 -6.03 -6.41
CA ASP A 127 -7.70 -6.61 -7.65
C ASP A 127 -7.43 -5.70 -8.86
N ALA A 128 -6.70 -6.20 -9.87
CA ALA A 128 -6.36 -5.43 -11.07
C ALA A 128 -7.57 -4.96 -11.89
N ARG A 129 -8.75 -5.56 -11.69
CA ARG A 129 -10.01 -5.15 -12.33
C ARG A 129 -10.81 -4.12 -11.51
N LEU A 130 -10.30 -3.74 -10.34
CA LEU A 130 -10.91 -2.77 -9.43
C LEU A 130 -12.39 -3.08 -9.12
N ARG A 131 -12.76 -4.36 -9.00
CA ARG A 131 -14.16 -4.75 -8.75
C ARG A 131 -14.63 -4.32 -7.37
N ASP A 132 -15.92 -3.94 -7.29
CA ASP A 132 -16.60 -3.66 -6.03
C ASP A 132 -16.57 -4.86 -5.08
N ASN A 133 -16.31 -4.60 -3.80
CA ASN A 133 -16.49 -5.59 -2.75
C ASN A 133 -17.99 -5.83 -2.50
N PRO A 134 -18.43 -7.08 -2.27
CA PRO A 134 -19.80 -7.34 -1.87
C PRO A 134 -20.08 -6.90 -0.43
N PRO A 135 -21.36 -6.65 -0.07
CA PRO A 135 -21.72 -6.32 1.30
C PRO A 135 -21.43 -7.48 2.26
N ASN A 136 -21.18 -7.15 3.52
CA ASN A 136 -21.01 -8.10 4.61
C ASN A 136 -22.27 -8.13 5.50
N PRO A 137 -23.16 -9.12 5.34
CA PRO A 137 -24.40 -9.20 6.12
C PRO A 137 -24.15 -9.53 7.60
N ASP A 138 -22.97 -10.06 7.93
CA ASP A 138 -22.64 -10.52 9.29
C ASP A 138 -22.12 -9.39 10.19
N HIS A 139 -21.85 -8.19 9.62
CA HIS A 139 -21.38 -7.05 10.39
C HIS A 139 -22.54 -6.18 10.88
N SER A 140 -22.54 -5.90 12.18
CA SER A 140 -23.55 -5.07 12.86
C SER A 140 -22.93 -3.89 13.63
N GLY A 141 -21.62 -3.68 13.52
CA GLY A 141 -20.91 -2.60 14.20
C GLY A 141 -21.09 -1.23 13.51
N PRO A 142 -20.74 -0.13 14.19
CA PRO A 142 -20.87 1.22 13.63
C PRO A 142 -19.83 1.53 12.55
N GLU A 143 -18.75 0.76 12.48
CA GLU A 143 -17.63 0.99 11.57
C GLU A 143 -17.99 0.69 10.11
N THR A 144 -17.87 1.69 9.24
CA THR A 144 -18.23 1.58 7.81
C THR A 144 -17.41 0.53 7.07
N TYR A 145 -16.13 0.37 7.44
CA TYR A 145 -15.22 -0.59 6.83
C TYR A 145 -15.76 -2.04 6.92
N GLY A 146 -16.37 -2.41 8.04
CA GLY A 146 -16.84 -3.78 8.29
C GLY A 146 -18.06 -4.20 7.47
N PHE A 147 -18.78 -3.27 6.85
CA PHE A 147 -19.97 -3.54 6.03
C PHE A 147 -19.65 -4.17 4.66
N GLN A 148 -18.38 -4.44 4.35
CA GLN A 148 -17.97 -5.10 3.12
C GLN A 148 -17.15 -6.36 3.38
N GLN A 149 -17.35 -7.37 2.54
CA GLN A 149 -16.41 -8.49 2.47
C GLN A 149 -15.25 -8.06 1.57
N HIS A 150 -14.07 -7.90 2.15
CA HIS A 150 -12.89 -7.39 1.44
C HIS A 150 -12.23 -8.46 0.55
N LEU A 151 -12.92 -8.89 -0.51
CA LEU A 151 -12.46 -9.93 -1.45
C LEU A 151 -11.52 -9.39 -2.52
N TYR A 152 -11.64 -8.10 -2.85
CA TYR A 152 -10.92 -7.47 -3.97
C TYR A 152 -9.92 -6.41 -3.54
N SER A 153 -10.16 -5.72 -2.42
CA SER A 153 -9.28 -4.66 -1.94
C SER A 153 -8.00 -5.17 -1.24
N LYS A 154 -7.95 -6.44 -0.83
CA LYS A 154 -6.79 -7.08 -0.16
C LYS A 154 -6.83 -8.60 -0.30
N ASN A 155 -5.87 -9.31 0.31
CA ASN A 155 -5.77 -10.78 0.34
C ASN A 155 -5.69 -11.43 -1.05
N ARG A 156 -5.10 -10.75 -2.02
CA ARG A 156 -5.02 -11.25 -3.40
C ARG A 156 -3.99 -12.39 -3.52
N PRO A 157 -4.27 -13.44 -4.32
CA PRO A 157 -3.40 -14.61 -4.42
C PRO A 157 -1.98 -14.28 -4.92
N GLU A 158 -1.83 -13.22 -5.71
CA GLU A 158 -0.55 -12.72 -6.23
C GLU A 158 0.40 -12.21 -5.15
N ASN A 159 -0.12 -11.96 -3.94
CA ASN A 159 0.72 -11.64 -2.80
C ASN A 159 1.63 -12.82 -2.37
N ILE A 160 1.14 -14.06 -2.49
CA ILE A 160 1.91 -15.26 -2.11
C ILE A 160 3.22 -15.40 -2.91
N PRO A 161 3.25 -15.30 -4.25
CA PRO A 161 4.51 -15.34 -4.98
C PRO A 161 5.40 -14.12 -4.70
N PHE A 162 4.85 -12.94 -4.40
CA PHE A 162 5.66 -11.78 -3.98
C PHE A 162 6.36 -12.03 -2.65
N LEU A 163 5.67 -12.57 -1.64
CA LEU A 163 6.24 -12.91 -0.33
C LEU A 163 7.35 -13.98 -0.39
N ARG A 164 7.49 -14.70 -1.50
CA ARG A 164 8.56 -15.71 -1.72
C ARG A 164 9.78 -15.14 -2.46
N ARG A 165 9.70 -13.92 -2.99
CA ARG A 165 10.83 -13.26 -3.64
C ARG A 165 11.88 -12.88 -2.61
#